data_AF-A0A9E3KXF5-F1
#
_entry.id   AF-A0A9E3KXF5-F1
#
_cell.length_a   1.000
_cell.length_b   1.000
_cell.length_c   1.000
_cell.angle_alpha   90.00
_cell.angle_beta   90.00
_cell.angle_gamma   90.00
#
_symmetry.space_group_name_H-M   'P 1'
#
loop_
_entity.id
_entity.type
_entity.pdbx_description
1 polymer ?
#
loop_
_entity_poly.entity_id
_entity_poly.type
_entity_poly.pdbx_seq_one_letter_code
_entity_poly.pdbx_strand_id
1 'polypeptide(L)' 'MAASTAPASISGLFADPREDWLALHSEAVLDPAQPIVDPHHHLWNRGGQRYLIEEMAGDIGSGHNIVSTVYVDCR' A
#
# COMPACT_ATOMS: atom_id res chain seq x y z
N MET A 1 -25.97 -18.45 3.24
CA MET A 1 -25.28 -17.14 3.19
C MET A 1 -24.30 -17.13 4.36
N ALA A 2 -23.01 -17.34 4.12
CA ALA A 2 -22.02 -17.22 5.18
C ALA A 2 -21.80 -15.73 5.46
N ALA A 3 -21.90 -15.31 6.72
CA ALA A 3 -21.59 -13.93 7.10
C ALA A 3 -20.09 -13.68 6.86
N SER A 4 -19.74 -12.52 6.31
CA SER A 4 -18.35 -12.09 6.17
C SER A 4 -17.70 -12.02 7.56
N THR A 5 -16.54 -12.65 7.70
CA THR A 5 -15.70 -12.54 8.90
C THR A 5 -14.72 -11.37 8.80
N ALA A 6 -14.79 -10.55 7.75
CA ALA A 6 -13.93 -9.39 7.60
C ALA A 6 -14.27 -8.33 8.66
N PRO A 7 -13.27 -7.68 9.26
CA PRO A 7 -13.50 -6.59 10.19
C PRO A 7 -14.27 -5.45 9.50
N ALA A 8 -15.10 -4.75 10.27
CA ALA A 8 -15.77 -3.55 9.78
C ALA A 8 -14.73 -2.47 9.46
N SER A 9 -14.87 -1.80 8.33
CA SER A 9 -13.93 -0.75 7.95
C SER A 9 -14.23 0.58 8.62
N ILE A 10 -13.18 1.34 8.92
CA ILE A 10 -13.24 2.67 9.52
C ILE A 10 -14.05 3.62 8.64
N SER A 11 -13.88 3.51 7.32
CA SER A 11 -14.57 4.36 6.35
C SER A 11 -16.02 3.96 6.08
N GLY A 12 -16.36 2.69 6.28
CA GLY A 12 -17.60 2.09 5.78
C GLY A 12 -17.74 2.05 4.25
N LEU A 13 -16.74 2.54 3.51
CA LEU A 13 -16.75 2.67 2.04
C LEU A 13 -15.79 1.68 1.37
N PHE A 14 -14.62 1.47 1.97
CA PHE A 14 -13.56 0.59 1.48
C PHE A 14 -13.03 -0.27 2.62
N ALA A 15 -12.42 -1.42 2.30
CA ALA A 15 -11.77 -2.27 3.31
C ALA A 15 -10.49 -1.60 3.84
N ASP A 16 -10.22 -1.74 5.14
CA ASP A 16 -8.98 -1.26 5.72
C ASP A 16 -7.81 -2.22 5.42
N PRO A 17 -6.58 -1.71 5.33
CA PRO A 17 -5.38 -2.55 5.32
C PRO A 17 -5.36 -3.49 6.54
N ARG A 18 -5.01 -4.75 6.30
CA ARG A 18 -4.90 -5.78 7.35
C ARG A 18 -3.45 -6.15 7.55
N GLU A 19 -2.80 -5.48 8.49
CA GLU A 19 -1.37 -5.65 8.80
C GLU A 19 -1.01 -7.11 9.13
N ASP A 20 -1.87 -7.80 9.88
CA ASP A 20 -1.69 -9.21 10.24
C ASP A 20 -1.69 -10.13 9.02
N TRP A 21 -2.51 -9.81 8.02
CA TRP A 21 -2.57 -10.52 6.75
C TRP A 21 -1.36 -10.20 5.85
N LEU A 22 -0.95 -8.92 5.76
CA LEU A 22 0.23 -8.49 4.99
C LEU A 22 1.52 -9.12 5.53
N ALA A 23 1.60 -9.31 6.85
CA ALA A 23 2.76 -9.91 7.52
C ALA A 23 2.88 -11.43 7.34
N LEU A 24 1.92 -12.11 6.69
CA LEU A 24 1.93 -13.57 6.56
C LEU A 24 3.12 -14.10 5.74
N HIS A 25 3.62 -13.29 4.80
CA HIS A 25 4.72 -13.70 3.92
C HIS A 25 5.69 -12.55 3.72
N SER A 26 6.98 -12.88 3.71
CA SER A 26 8.06 -11.99 3.32
C SER A 26 8.95 -12.74 2.34
N GLU A 27 9.19 -12.14 1.19
CA GLU A 27 10.02 -12.71 0.13
C GLU A 27 11.29 -11.89 -0.04
N ALA A 28 12.36 -12.55 -0.48
CA ALA A 28 13.60 -11.85 -0.79
C ALA A 28 13.41 -10.99 -2.04
N VAL A 29 13.88 -9.74 -1.97
CA VAL A 29 13.88 -8.80 -3.09
C VAL A 29 14.70 -9.38 -4.24
N LEU A 30 14.07 -9.49 -5.41
CA LEU A 30 14.74 -9.90 -6.64
C LEU A 30 15.47 -8.70 -7.25
N ASP A 31 16.71 -8.93 -7.66
CA ASP A 31 17.59 -7.93 -8.26
C ASP A 31 17.55 -6.56 -7.54
N PRO A 32 18.06 -6.48 -6.30
CA PRO A 32 17.93 -5.29 -5.47
C PRO A 32 18.64 -4.05 -6.05
N ALA A 33 19.51 -4.21 -7.04
CA ALA A 33 20.19 -3.10 -7.69
C ALA A 33 19.42 -2.55 -8.91
N GLN A 34 18.48 -3.32 -9.48
CA GLN A 34 17.73 -2.93 -10.67
C GLN A 34 16.99 -1.62 -10.42
N PRO A 35 17.30 -0.53 -11.15
CA PRO A 35 16.55 0.71 -11.02
C PRO A 35 15.11 0.51 -11.51
N ILE A 36 14.16 0.91 -10.68
CA ILE A 36 12.72 0.78 -10.94
C ILE A 36 12.08 2.17 -10.91
N VAL A 37 11.21 2.42 -11.89
CA VAL A 37 10.23 3.51 -11.82
C VAL A 37 8.88 2.89 -11.48
N ASP A 38 8.33 3.23 -10.32
CA ASP A 38 6.97 2.87 -9.98
C ASP A 38 5.99 3.77 -10.77
N PRO A 39 5.22 3.22 -11.72
CA PRO A 39 4.49 4.03 -12.68
C PRO A 39 3.15 4.54 -12.15
N HIS A 40 2.69 4.09 -10.98
CA HIS A 40 1.32 4.40 -10.54
C HIS A 40 1.14 4.25 -9.03
N HIS A 41 0.90 5.35 -8.34
CA HIS A 41 0.31 5.34 -7.02
C HIS A 41 -0.68 6.48 -6.79
N HIS A 42 -1.49 6.32 -5.76
CA HIS A 42 -2.37 7.37 -5.24
C HIS A 42 -2.00 7.70 -3.81
N LEU A 43 -2.32 8.92 -3.38
CA LEU A 43 -2.21 9.37 -2.00
C LEU A 43 -3.60 9.78 -1.52
N TRP A 44 -4.04 9.26 -0.39
CA TRP A 44 -5.39 9.43 0.12
C TRP A 44 -5.41 9.88 1.58
N ASN A 45 -6.36 10.77 1.87
CA ASN A 45 -6.77 11.10 3.22
C ASN A 45 -8.29 11.28 3.22
N ARG A 46 -9.03 10.16 3.29
CA ARG A 46 -10.49 10.15 3.10
C ARG A 46 -11.14 9.08 3.96
N GLY A 47 -12.25 9.41 4.61
CA GLY A 47 -13.06 8.43 5.36
C GLY A 47 -12.28 7.68 6.45
N GLY A 48 -11.26 8.27 7.06
CA GLY A 48 -10.42 7.58 8.05
C GLY A 48 -9.41 6.59 7.47
N GLN A 49 -9.31 6.50 6.14
CA GLN A 49 -8.21 5.84 5.45
C GLN A 49 -7.17 6.87 5.03
N ARG A 50 -5.97 6.73 5.59
CA ARG A 50 -4.81 7.58 5.33
C ARG A 50 -3.74 6.73 4.66
N TYR A 51 -3.25 7.21 3.52
CA TYR A 51 -2.07 6.71 2.85
C TYR A 51 -1.42 7.89 2.15
N LEU A 52 -0.46 8.52 2.82
CA LEU A 52 0.24 9.71 2.34
C LEU A 52 1.72 9.38 2.16
N ILE A 53 2.56 10.41 2.11
CA ILE A 53 3.97 10.26 1.79
C ILE A 53 4.72 9.38 2.80
N GLU A 54 4.29 9.34 4.06
CA GLU A 54 4.95 8.57 5.12
C GLU A 54 4.76 7.06 4.94
N GLU A 55 3.52 6.62 4.68
CA GLU A 55 3.25 5.21 4.39
C GLU A 55 3.90 4.80 3.06
N MET A 56 3.77 5.63 2.03
CA MET A 56 4.40 5.39 0.73
C MET A 56 5.92 5.24 0.85
N ALA A 57 6.59 6.12 1.61
CA ALA A 57 8.02 6.05 1.82
C ALA A 57 8.46 4.72 2.48
N GLY A 58 7.63 4.17 3.38
CA GLY A 58 7.84 2.85 3.96
C GLY A 58 7.78 1.75 2.91
N ASP A 59 6.76 1.78 2.05
CA ASP A 59 6.54 0.76 1.02
C ASP A 59 7.64 0.78 -0.05
N ILE A 60 8.02 1.96 -0.57
CA ILE A 60 9.09 2.07 -1.56
C ILE A 60 10.48 1.80 -0.96
N GLY A 61 10.62 1.97 0.36
CA GLY A 61 11.84 1.66 1.12
C GLY A 61 11.97 0.20 1.52
N SER A 62 11.05 -0.69 1.11
CA SER A 62 11.02 -2.11 1.49
C SER A 62 12.12 -2.97 0.90
N GLY A 63 12.93 -2.43 -0.03
CA GLY A 63 14.19 -3.02 -0.47
C GLY A 63 14.43 -3.03 -1.97
N HIS A 64 13.40 -2.80 -2.79
CA HIS A 64 13.59 -2.54 -4.22
C HIS A 64 14.26 -1.17 -4.45
N ASN A 65 15.11 -1.07 -5.48
CA ASN A 65 15.75 0.20 -5.86
C ASN A 65 14.78 1.08 -6.67
N ILE A 66 13.79 1.66 -5.99
CA ILE A 66 12.84 2.60 -6.59
C ILE A 66 13.49 3.98 -6.67
N VAL A 67 13.78 4.43 -7.90
CA VAL A 67 14.51 5.69 -8.16
C VAL A 67 13.58 6.85 -8.51
N SER A 68 12.35 6.55 -8.90
CA SER A 68 11.31 7.53 -9.19
C SER A 68 9.94 6.86 -9.08
N THR A 69 8.91 7.65 -8.81
CA THR A 69 7.52 7.19 -8.83
C THR A 69 6.61 8.24 -9.47
N VAL A 70 5.44 7.82 -9.96
CA VAL A 70 4.43 8.68 -10.57
C VAL A 70 3.19 8.74 -9.69
N TYR A 71 2.96 9.92 -9.10
CA TYR A 71 1.71 10.23 -8.41
C TYR A 71 0.60 10.46 -9.42
N VAL A 72 -0.48 9.68 -9.30
CA VAL A 72 -1.69 9.82 -10.12
C VAL A 72 -2.76 10.48 -9.26
N ASP A 73 -3.09 11.73 -9.56
CA ASP A 73 -4.17 12.42 -8.87
C ASP A 73 -5.54 11.80 -9.19
N CYS A 74 -6.39 11.65 -8.18
CA CYS A 74 -7.74 11.11 -8.37
C CYS A 74 -8.78 11.85 -7.50
N ARG A 75 -10.01 11.93 -8.01
CA ARG A 75 -11.11 12.65 -7.36
C ARG A 75 -12.02 11.79 -6.53
#